data_AF-A0A969TM72-F1
#
_entry.id   AF-A0A969TM72-F1
#
_cell.length_a   1.000
_cell.length_b   1.000
_cell.length_c   1.000
_cell.angle_alpha   90.00
_cell.angle_beta   90.00
_cell.angle_gamma   90.00
#
_symmetry.space_group_name_H-M   'P 1'
#
loop_
_entity.id
_entity.type
_entity.pdbx_description
1 polymer ?
#
loop_
_entity_poly.entity_id
_entity_poly.type
_entity_poly.pdbx_seq_one_letter_code
_entity_poly.pdbx_strand_id
1 'polypeptide(L)' 'MPKLPRISSREAIRALERLGFEQVRQTGSHVVMKKEIEEGEIGCVVPVHLKSVA' A
#
# COMPACT_ATOMS: atom_id res chain seq x y z
N MET A 1 -8.30 -1.15 23.97
CA MET A 1 -7.44 -1.36 22.79
C MET A 1 -6.68 -0.05 22.54
N PRO A 2 -5.34 -0.03 22.57
CA PRO A 2 -4.60 1.20 22.31
C PRO A 2 -4.87 1.70 20.89
N LYS A 3 -4.85 3.02 20.68
CA LYS A 3 -5.01 3.58 19.33
C LYS A 3 -3.79 3.22 18.50
N LEU A 4 -4.03 2.65 17.33
CA LEU A 4 -2.98 2.42 16.34
C LEU A 4 -2.45 3.75 15.80
N PRO A 5 -1.16 3.83 15.45
CA PRO A 5 -0.60 5.02 14.82
C PRO A 5 -1.31 5.29 13.49
N ARG A 6 -1.57 6.57 13.23
CA ARG A 6 -2.06 7.02 11.92
C ARG A 6 -0.84 7.16 11.00
N ILE A 7 -0.86 6.46 9.88
CA ILE A 7 0.17 6.55 8.84
C ILE A 7 -0.43 7.10 7.55
N SER A 8 0.39 7.77 6.76
CA SER A 8 0.05 8.21 5.40
C SER A 8 0.05 7.03 4.42
N SER A 9 -0.66 7.17 3.29
CA SER A 9 -0.62 6.18 2.21
C SER A 9 0.79 5.91 1.69
N ARG A 10 1.65 6.94 1.69
CA ARG A 10 3.07 6.82 1.27
C ARG A 10 3.87 5.96 2.24
N GLU A 11 3.64 6.10 3.54
CA GLU A 11 4.30 5.28 4.56
C GLU A 11 3.85 3.83 4.47
N ALA A 12 2.55 3.59 4.25
CA ALA A 12 2.02 2.24 4.04
C ALA A 12 2.65 1.56 2.81
N ILE A 13 2.70 2.26 1.66
CA ILE A 13 3.31 1.74 0.42
C ILE A 13 4.79 1.40 0.67
N ARG A 14 5.56 2.30 1.27
CA ARG A 14 6.99 2.06 1.56
C ARG A 14 7.22 0.88 2.50
N ALA A 15 6.35 0.70 3.50
CA ALA A 15 6.43 -0.42 4.41
C ALA A 15 6.17 -1.75 3.68
N LEU A 16 5.18 -1.77 2.78
CA LEU A 16 4.87 -2.94 1.94
C LEU A 16 5.99 -3.25 0.94
N GLU A 17 6.59 -2.23 0.32
CA GLU A 17 7.78 -2.38 -0.55
C GLU A 17 8.94 -3.07 0.17
N ARG A 18 9.21 -2.68 1.43
CA ARG A 18 10.23 -3.33 2.27
C ARG A 18 9.90 -4.78 2.61
N LEU A 19 8.63 -5.16 2.58
CA LEU A 19 8.17 -6.54 2.78
C LEU A 19 8.18 -7.37 1.49
N GLY A 20 8.59 -6.78 0.36
CA GLY A 20 8.68 -7.42 -0.95
C GLY A 20 7.42 -7.29 -1.80
N PHE A 21 6.51 -6.35 -1.48
CA PHE A 21 5.42 -6.00 -2.38
C PHE A 21 5.86 -5.00 -3.42
N GLU A 22 5.30 -5.11 -4.61
CA GLU A 22 5.52 -4.19 -5.72
C GLU A 22 4.19 -3.56 -6.14
N GLN A 23 4.24 -2.30 -6.54
CA GLN A 23 3.07 -1.61 -7.09
C GLN A 23 2.82 -2.08 -8.52
N VAL A 24 1.66 -2.68 -8.79
CA VAL A 24 1.37 -3.28 -10.10
C VAL A 24 0.41 -2.47 -10.96
N ARG A 25 -0.47 -1.68 -10.34
CA ARG A 25 -1.36 -0.74 -11.02
C ARG A 25 -1.91 0.30 -10.05
N GLN A 26 -2.29 1.44 -10.59
CA GLN A 26 -3.11 2.43 -9.89
C GLN A 26 -4.37 2.72 -10.70
N THR A 27 -5.51 2.76 -10.02
CA THR A 27 -6.78 3.19 -10.61
C THR A 27 -7.40 4.24 -9.71
N GLY A 28 -7.41 5.49 -10.17
CA GLY A 28 -7.82 6.63 -9.35
C GLY A 28 -6.98 6.71 -8.06
N SER A 29 -7.65 6.75 -6.91
CA SER A 29 -7.03 6.81 -5.58
C SER A 29 -6.71 5.45 -4.96
N HIS A 30 -6.59 4.37 -5.75
CA HIS A 30 -6.29 3.04 -5.23
C HIS A 30 -5.07 2.45 -5.94
N VAL A 31 -4.03 2.16 -5.15
CA VAL A 31 -2.82 1.47 -5.62
C VAL A 31 -2.94 0.00 -5.27
N VAL A 32 -2.80 -0.86 -6.27
CA VAL A 32 -2.75 -2.31 -6.07
C VAL A 32 -1.29 -2.72 -5.93
N MET A 33 -0.98 -3.42 -4.85
CA MET A 33 0.35 -3.95 -4.56
C MET A 33 0.30 -5.48 -4.50
N LYS A 34 1.32 -6.14 -5.05
CA LYS A 34 1.41 -7.60 -5.11
C LYS A 34 2.79 -8.08 -4.70
N LYS A 35 2.86 -9.29 -4.14
CA LYS A 35 4.11 -9.97 -3.80
C LYS A 35 4.01 -11.42 -4.27
N GLU A 36 5.03 -11.89 -4.97
CA GLU A 36 5.20 -13.31 -5.26
C GLU A 36 5.69 -14.06 -4.02
N ILE A 37 5.12 -15.22 -3.77
CA ILE A 37 5.48 -16.17 -2.71
C ILE A 37 5.52 -17.59 -3.31
N GLU A 38 6.09 -18.55 -2.59
CA GLU A 38 6.21 -19.94 -3.08
C GLU A 38 4.86 -20.56 -3.48
N GLU A 39 3.79 -20.23 -2.75
CA GLU A 39 2.44 -20.72 -2.99
C GLU A 39 1.64 -19.92 -4.04
N GLY A 40 2.25 -18.89 -4.66
CA GLY A 40 1.61 -18.06 -5.69
C GLY A 40 1.80 -16.56 -5.46
N GLU A 41 0.71 -15.81 -5.50
CA GLU A 41 0.73 -14.35 -5.42
C GLU A 41 -0.22 -13.86 -4.32
N ILE A 42 0.26 -12.94 -3.48
CA ILE A 42 -0.58 -12.21 -2.52
C ILE A 42 -0.69 -10.74 -2.90
N GLY A 43 -1.87 -10.15 -2.72
CA GLY A 43 -2.13 -8.77 -3.10
C GLY A 43 -2.90 -7.99 -2.06
N CYS A 44 -2.69 -6.67 -2.04
CA CYS A 44 -3.47 -5.74 -1.25
C CYS A 44 -3.69 -4.42 -2.03
N VAL A 45 -4.63 -3.61 -1.53
CA VAL A 45 -4.93 -2.29 -2.11
C VAL A 45 -4.68 -1.22 -1.07
N VAL A 46 -3.86 -0.23 -1.41
CA VAL A 46 -3.62 0.95 -0.58
C VAL A 46 -4.45 2.12 -1.11
N PRO A 47 -5.36 2.70 -0.31
CA PRO A 47 -6.04 3.93 -0.67
C PRO A 47 -5.07 5.11 -0.57
N VAL A 48 -4.89 5.81 -1.68
CA VAL A 48 -4.09 7.03 -1.85
C VAL A 48 -5.03 8.20 -2.07
N HIS A 49 -5.51 8.78 -0.98
CA HIS A 49 -6.23 10.05 -1.05
C HIS A 49 -5.22 11.16 -1.28
N LEU A 50 -5.24 11.78 -2.48
CA LEU A 50 -4.53 13.02 -2.75
C LEU A 50 -5.09 14.11 -1.83
N LYS A 51 -4.43 14.34 -0.70
CA LYS A 51 -4.55 15.64 -0.03
C LYS A 51 -3.58 16.58 -0.75
N SER A 52 -4.03 17.21 -1.83
CA SER A 52 -3.51 18.50 -2.22
C SER A 52 -3.98 19.50 -1.16
N VAL A 53 -3.13 19.75 -0.17
CA VAL A 53 -3.18 21.01 0.58
C VAL A 53 -1.82 21.66 0.28
N ALA A 54 -1.84 22.52 -0.74
CA ALA A 54 -0.87 23.60 -0.87
C ALA A 54 -1.29 24.72 0.07
#